data_AF-A0A963LVM6-F1
#
_entry.id   AF-A0A963LVM6-F1
#
_cell.length_a   1.000
_cell.length_b   1.000
_cell.length_c   1.000
_cell.angle_alpha   90.00
_cell.angle_beta   90.00
_cell.angle_gamma   90.00
#
_symmetry.space_group_name_H-M   'P 1'
#
loop_
_entity.id
_entity.type
_entity.pdbx_description
1 polymer ?
#
loop_
_entity_poly.entity_id
_entity_poly.type
_entity_poly.pdbx_seq_one_letter_code
_entity_poly.pdbx_strand_id
1 'polypeptide(L)' 'LLGPQTLVLPAMNGVPWWFCKGLPGFEQPLDSVDAGGEIARRIPFEQVLGCVVHASTAVAEPGL' A
#
# COMPACT_ATOMS: atom_id res chain seq x y z
N LEU A 1 -5.22 -13.95 5.90
CA LEU A 1 -5.99 -14.23 4.66
C LEU A 1 -6.88 -13.03 4.40
N LEU A 2 -6.83 -12.45 3.20
CA LEU A 2 -7.75 -11.39 2.76
C LEU A 2 -8.99 -12.06 2.16
N GLY A 3 -10.17 -11.70 2.64
CA GLY A 3 -11.42 -12.19 2.07
C GLY A 3 -11.73 -11.46 0.76
N PRO A 4 -12.64 -11.98 -0.09
CA PRO A 4 -12.98 -11.35 -1.36
C PRO A 4 -13.49 -9.90 -1.23
N GLN A 5 -14.09 -9.56 -0.10
CA GLN A 5 -14.66 -8.24 0.20
C GLN A 5 -13.77 -7.37 1.09
N THR A 6 -12.59 -7.85 1.46
CA THR A 6 -11.68 -7.08 2.31
C THR A 6 -11.09 -5.92 1.49
N LEU A 7 -11.28 -4.70 1.99
CA LEU A 7 -10.51 -3.55 1.55
C LEU A 7 -9.27 -3.40 2.42
N VAL A 8 -8.15 -3.09 1.77
CA VAL A 8 -6.88 -2.73 2.40
C VAL A 8 -6.69 -1.25 2.17
N LEU A 9 -6.53 -0.50 3.26
CA LEU A 9 -6.26 0.94 3.23
C LEU A 9 -4.85 1.19 3.77
N PRO A 10 -3.80 1.16 2.91
CA PRO A 10 -2.44 1.45 3.35
C PRO A 10 -2.31 2.94 3.67
N ALA A 11 -1.95 3.25 4.92
CA ALA A 11 -1.53 4.60 5.32
C ALA A 11 0.01 4.60 5.40
N MET A 12 0.65 4.99 4.30
CA MET A 12 2.11 4.94 4.16
C MET A 12 2.69 6.33 3.90
N ASN A 13 3.92 6.54 4.36
CA ASN A 13 4.73 7.67 3.93
C ASN A 13 5.45 7.33 2.61
N GLY A 14 5.85 8.37 1.87
CA GLY A 14 6.59 8.21 0.61
C GLY A 14 5.71 7.73 -0.54
N VAL A 15 6.32 7.00 -1.49
CA VAL A 15 5.63 6.48 -2.68
C VAL A 15 5.08 5.09 -2.37
N PRO A 16 3.76 4.84 -2.52
CA PRO A 16 3.20 3.51 -2.32
C PRO A 16 3.61 2.56 -3.47
N TRP A 17 3.71 1.26 -3.19
CA TRP A 17 4.17 0.27 -4.19
C TRP A 17 3.30 0.19 -5.45
N TRP A 18 2.02 0.52 -5.32
CA TRP A 18 1.03 0.50 -6.41
C TRP A 18 0.97 1.82 -7.20
N PHE A 19 1.77 2.83 -6.84
CA PHE A 19 1.65 4.20 -7.37
C PHE A 19 1.68 4.26 -8.91
N CYS A 20 2.55 3.49 -9.54
CA CYS A 20 2.70 3.48 -11.01
C CYS A 20 1.90 2.38 -11.70
N LYS A 21 1.05 1.64 -10.98
CA LYS A 21 0.34 0.49 -11.53
C LYS A 21 -0.55 0.91 -12.71
N GLY A 22 -0.35 0.27 -13.86
CA GLY A 22 -1.13 0.55 -15.08
C GLY A 22 -0.59 1.70 -15.95
N LEU A 23 0.52 2.34 -15.55
CA LEU A 23 1.20 3.31 -16.39
C LEU A 23 2.16 2.60 -17.38
N PRO A 24 2.27 3.07 -18.63
CA PRO A 24 3.24 2.54 -19.59
C PRO A 24 4.68 2.67 -19.06
N GLY A 25 5.48 1.61 -19.19
CA GLY A 25 6.87 1.59 -18.72
C GLY A 25 7.03 1.23 -17.24
N PHE A 26 5.94 0.89 -16.54
CA PHE A 26 5.92 0.43 -15.15
C PHE A 26 5.30 -0.96 -15.01
N GLU A 27 5.63 -1.86 -15.94
CA GLU A 27 5.17 -3.25 -15.94
C GLU A 27 5.82 -4.07 -14.81
N GLN A 28 7.02 -3.67 -14.38
CA GLN A 28 7.75 -4.25 -13.26
C GLN A 28 7.48 -3.50 -11.94
N PRO A 29 7.54 -4.19 -10.79
CA PRO A 29 7.43 -3.53 -9.50
C PRO A 29 8.57 -2.55 -9.25
N LEU A 30 8.31 -1.55 -8.41
CA LEU A 30 9.34 -0.65 -7.92
C LEU A 30 10.13 -1.34 -6.81
N ASP A 31 11.28 -1.93 -7.14
CA ASP A 31 12.08 -2.71 -6.18
C ASP A 31 12.47 -1.94 -4.91
N SER A 32 12.55 -0.61 -4.97
CA SER A 32 12.83 0.24 -3.82
C SER A 32 11.74 0.23 -2.74
N VAL A 33 10.51 -0.14 -3.09
CA VAL A 33 9.34 -0.14 -2.20
C VAL A 33 8.58 -1.47 -2.18
N ASP A 34 8.80 -2.34 -3.18
CA ASP A 34 8.24 -3.69 -3.27
C ASP A 34 9.21 -4.62 -4.01
N ALA A 35 10.28 -5.00 -3.33
CA ALA A 35 11.33 -5.87 -3.87
C ALA A 35 10.75 -7.16 -4.45
N GLY A 36 10.93 -7.36 -5.76
CA GLY A 36 10.40 -8.51 -6.47
C GLY A 36 8.87 -8.62 -6.48
N GLY A 37 8.14 -7.56 -6.14
CA GLY A 37 6.68 -7.53 -6.19
C GLY A 37 5.98 -8.40 -5.13
N GLU A 38 6.62 -8.69 -4.00
CA GLU A 38 6.06 -9.54 -2.94
C GLU A 38 4.78 -8.97 -2.33
N ILE A 39 4.69 -7.63 -2.17
CA ILE A 39 3.51 -6.96 -1.64
C ILE A 39 2.38 -7.05 -2.66
N ALA A 40 2.62 -6.67 -3.92
CA ALA A 40 1.62 -6.72 -4.98
C ALA A 40 1.08 -8.15 -5.23
N ARG A 41 1.89 -9.20 -5.02
CA ARG A 41 1.44 -10.60 -5.10
C ARG A 41 0.52 -11.04 -3.98
N ARG A 42 0.57 -10.37 -2.82
CA ARG A 42 -0.19 -10.74 -1.61
C ARG A 42 -1.40 -9.84 -1.37
N ILE A 43 -1.38 -8.62 -1.90
CA ILE A 43 -2.45 -7.64 -1.77
C ILE A 43 -2.98 -7.32 -3.17
N PRO A 44 -4.12 -7.91 -3.57
CA PRO A 44 -4.75 -7.63 -4.86
C PRO A 44 -5.01 -6.14 -5.02
N PHE A 45 -4.67 -5.58 -6.18
CA PHE A 45 -4.77 -4.14 -6.42
C PHE A 45 -6.22 -3.64 -6.31
N GLU A 46 -7.19 -4.45 -6.72
CA GLU A 46 -8.63 -4.16 -6.66
C GLU A 46 -9.14 -4.02 -5.22
N GLN A 47 -8.37 -4.51 -4.25
CA GLN A 47 -8.67 -4.40 -2.83
C GLN A 47 -7.96 -3.23 -2.17
N VAL A 48 -7.11 -2.50 -2.88
CA VAL A 48 -6.37 -1.35 -2.34
C VAL A 48 -7.20 -0.08 -2.46
N LEU A 49 -7.41 0.59 -1.32
CA LEU A 49 -7.96 1.94 -1.25
C LEU A 49 -6.85 2.91 -0.85
N GLY A 50 -6.50 3.84 -1.74
CA GLY A 50 -5.47 4.84 -1.50
C GLY A 50 -5.83 5.80 -0.35
N CYS A 51 -4.85 6.14 0.49
CA CYS A 51 -5.03 7.03 1.63
C CYS A 51 -3.83 7.97 1.78
N VAL A 52 -4.11 9.25 2.08
CA VAL A 52 -3.12 10.24 2.50
C VAL A 52 -3.53 10.76 3.87
N VAL A 53 -2.63 10.66 4.85
CA VAL A 53 -2.91 11.09 6.22
C VAL A 53 -2.55 12.57 6.36
N HIS A 54 -3.56 13.41 6.54
CA HIS A 54 -3.40 14.84 6.88
C HIS A 54 -3.54 15.07 8.38
N ALA A 55 -2.69 14.41 9.17
CA ALA A 55 -2.62 14.58 10.61
C ALA A 55 -1.22 14.25 11.12
N SER A 56 -0.80 14.94 12.18
CA SER A 56 0.37 14.56 12.98
C SER A 56 -0.13 14.18 14.36
N THR A 57 0.04 12.92 14.73
CA THR A 57 -0.43 12.37 16.01
C THR A 57 0.63 11.44 16.59
N ALA A 58 0.70 11.39 17.91
CA ALA A 58 1.55 10.48 18.65
C ALA A 58 0.84 10.06 19.93
N VAL A 59 1.01 8.80 20.32
CA VAL A 59 0.55 8.25 21.59
C VAL A 59 1.74 7.57 22.25
N ALA A 60 1.85 7.65 23.58
CA ALA A 60 2.99 7.08 24.30
C ALA A 60 3.02 5.54 24.27
N GLU A 61 1.83 4.91 24.26
CA GLU A 61 1.67 3.45 24.25
C GLU A 61 0.33 3.02 23.62
N PRO A 62 0.18 1.77 23.17
CA PRO A 62 -1.07 1.28 22.59
C PRO A 62 -2.26 1.32 23.57
N GLY A 63 -3.34 1.98 23.17
CA GLY A 63 -4.61 1.97 23.92
C GLY A 63 -4.84 3.14 24.89
N LEU A 64 -3.95 4.15 24.90
CA LEU A 64 -4.09 5.40 25.64
C LEU A 64 -4.82 6.49 24.83
#